data_AF-A0A951H3E1-F1
#
_entry.id   AF-A0A951H3E1-F1
#
_cell.length_a   1.000
_cell.length_b   1.000
_cell.length_c   1.000
_cell.angle_alpha   90.00
_cell.angle_beta   90.00
_cell.angle_gamma   90.00
#
_symmetry.space_group_name_H-M   'P 1'
#
loop_
_entity.id
_entity.type
_entity.pdbx_description
1 polymer ?
#
loop_
_entity_poly.entity_id
_entity_poly.type
_entity_poly.pdbx_seq_one_letter_code
_entity_poly.pdbx_strand_id
1 'polypeptide(L)'
;MTRTVADSEGLFELWAGDWSLVEPYRFGSATADYLVCRRCGVYVAAVCETQAGLRAVVNVNSFDDRAMFTRDPEPMDYDGETTQARLKRRAVRWMPARLHR
;
A
#
# COMPACT_ATOMS: atom_id res chain seq x y z
N MET A 1 6.58 13.74 5.27
CA MET A 1 7.14 12.61 4.49
C MET A 1 6.31 11.35 4.80
N THR A 2 5.89 10.61 3.78
CA THR A 2 5.11 9.38 3.96
C THR A 2 6.05 8.22 4.31
N ARG A 3 5.69 7.41 5.31
CA ARG A 3 6.41 6.20 5.70
C ARG A 3 5.56 5.00 5.32
N THR A 4 5.99 4.21 4.34
CA THR A 4 5.26 3.01 3.90
C THR A 4 6.00 1.74 4.27
N VAL A 5 5.27 0.76 4.78
CA VAL A 5 5.83 -0.53 5.18
C VAL A 5 5.09 -1.68 4.50
N ALA A 6 5.82 -2.77 4.28
CA ALA A 6 5.26 -4.09 4.02
C ALA A 6 6.14 -5.17 4.65
N ASP A 7 5.48 -6.21 5.15
CA ASP A 7 6.06 -7.47 5.61
C ASP A 7 5.49 -8.59 4.73
N SER A 8 6.30 -9.28 3.94
CA SER A 8 5.78 -10.31 3.00
C SER A 8 5.08 -11.48 3.70
N GLU A 9 5.40 -11.71 4.98
CA GLU A 9 4.80 -12.75 5.81
C GLU A 9 3.59 -12.24 6.61
N GLY A 10 3.39 -10.92 6.67
CA GLY A 10 2.27 -10.27 7.36
C GLY A 10 1.04 -10.12 6.48
N LEU A 11 -0.16 -10.10 7.07
CA LEU A 11 -1.42 -9.86 6.37
C LEU A 11 -1.87 -8.41 6.55
N PHE A 12 -2.15 -7.72 5.45
CA PHE A 12 -2.83 -6.43 5.46
C PHE A 12 -4.35 -6.62 5.35
N GLU A 13 -5.10 -6.07 6.30
CA GLU A 13 -6.55 -6.04 6.25
C GLU A 13 -7.06 -4.61 6.42
N LEU A 14 -8.04 -4.23 5.59
CA LEU A 14 -8.68 -2.92 5.68
C LEU A 14 -10.19 -3.07 5.82
N TRP A 15 -10.73 -2.42 6.85
CA TRP A 15 -12.15 -2.17 7.04
C TRP A 15 -12.41 -0.67 6.94
N ALA A 16 -13.57 -0.32 6.42
CA ALA A 16 -14.08 1.04 6.44
C ALA A 16 -15.52 1.02 6.95
N GLY A 17 -15.87 1.95 7.86
CA GLY A 17 -17.26 2.13 8.27
C GLY A 17 -18.18 2.57 7.13
N ASP A 18 -17.60 3.24 6.12
CA ASP A 18 -18.25 3.60 4.87
C ASP A 18 -17.21 3.56 3.73
N TRP A 19 -17.36 2.58 2.83
CA TRP A 19 -16.46 2.40 1.70
C TRP A 19 -16.60 3.48 0.62
N SER A 20 -17.70 4.23 0.59
CA SER A 20 -17.84 5.38 -0.33
C SER A 20 -16.86 6.51 -0.02
N LEU A 21 -16.31 6.52 1.21
CA LEU A 21 -15.28 7.45 1.65
C LEU A 21 -13.86 6.98 1.32
N VAL A 22 -13.68 5.76 0.80
CA VAL A 22 -12.38 5.25 0.38
C VAL A 22 -12.24 5.44 -1.13
N GLU A 23 -11.49 6.46 -1.54
CA GLU A 23 -11.23 6.75 -2.94
C GLU A 23 -10.01 5.97 -3.42
N PRO A 24 -10.14 5.05 -4.39
CA PRO A 24 -9.00 4.48 -5.08
C PRO A 24 -8.48 5.47 -6.12
N TYR A 25 -7.27 5.96 -5.92
CA TYR A 25 -6.58 6.86 -6.85
C TYR A 25 -5.47 6.11 -7.58
N ARG A 26 -5.42 6.21 -8.92
CA ARG A 26 -4.34 5.64 -9.74
C ARG A 26 -3.43 6.76 -10.27
N PHE A 27 -2.12 6.55 -10.17
CA PHE A 27 -1.11 7.48 -10.69
C PHE A 27 -0.06 6.77 -11.55
N GLY A 28 0.52 7.50 -12.51
CA GLY A 28 1.63 7.03 -13.34
C GLY A 28 1.29 5.76 -14.12
N SER A 29 2.07 4.69 -13.90
CA SER A 29 1.89 3.37 -14.55
C SER A 29 0.53 2.68 -14.31
N ALA A 30 -0.35 3.25 -13.48
CA ALA A 30 -1.67 2.72 -13.14
C ALA A 30 -1.66 1.26 -12.63
N THR A 31 -0.54 0.82 -12.08
CA THR A 31 -0.33 -0.56 -11.59
C THR A 31 -0.83 -0.78 -10.18
N ALA A 32 -1.14 0.27 -9.43
CA ALA A 32 -1.61 0.19 -8.05
C ALA A 32 -2.70 1.24 -7.80
N ASP A 33 -3.65 0.87 -6.95
CA ASP A 33 -4.69 1.73 -6.41
C ASP A 33 -4.22 2.28 -5.05
N TYR A 34 -4.11 3.60 -4.95
CA TYR A 34 -3.78 4.31 -3.72
C TYR A 34 -5.08 4.65 -3.02
N LEU A 35 -5.34 3.99 -1.89
CA LEU A 35 -6.54 4.16 -1.10
C LEU A 35 -6.43 5.43 -0.25
N VAL A 36 -7.26 6.42 -0.55
CA VAL A 36 -7.29 7.73 0.12
C VAL A 36 -8.63 7.92 0.81
N CYS A 37 -8.61 8.38 2.07
CA CYS A 37 -9.84 8.76 2.76
C CYS A 37 -10.35 10.11 2.22
N ARG A 38 -11.53 10.13 1.60
CA ARG A 38 -12.17 11.35 1.06
C ARG A 38 -12.49 12.39 2.13
N ARG A 39 -12.63 11.97 3.39
CA ARG A 39 -12.97 12.87 4.50
C ARG A 39 -11.79 13.68 5.01
N CYS A 40 -10.61 13.07 5.15
CA CYS A 40 -9.43 13.72 5.72
C CYS A 40 -8.24 13.85 4.76
N GLY A 41 -8.32 13.26 3.56
CA GLY A 41 -7.26 13.28 2.55
C GLY A 41 -6.07 12.36 2.85
N VAL A 42 -6.12 11.56 3.91
CA VAL A 42 -5.01 10.66 4.27
C VAL A 42 -4.93 9.49 3.29
N TYR A 43 -3.74 9.30 2.72
CA TYR A 43 -3.38 8.08 2.00
C TYR A 43 -3.13 6.94 3.01
N VAL A 44 -3.97 5.90 2.97
CA VAL A 44 -3.96 4.80 3.93
C VAL A 44 -3.02 3.68 3.47
N ALA A 45 -3.18 3.22 2.24
CA ALA A 45 -2.44 2.09 1.69
C ALA A 45 -2.45 2.14 0.16
N ALA A 46 -1.47 1.50 -0.48
CA ALA A 46 -1.54 1.19 -1.90
C ALA A 46 -1.74 -0.30 -2.08
N VAL A 47 -2.68 -0.67 -2.94
CA VAL A 47 -2.99 -2.06 -3.27
C VAL A 47 -2.74 -2.33 -4.74
N CYS A 48 -2.33 -3.53 -5.08
CA CYS A 48 -1.93 -3.91 -6.43
C CYS A 48 -2.32 -5.37 -6.66
N GLU A 49 -3.06 -5.64 -7.75
CA GLU A 49 -3.26 -7.01 -8.22
C GLU A 49 -1.97 -7.53 -8.85
N THR A 50 -1.55 -8.71 -8.41
CA THR A 50 -0.32 -9.36 -8.87
C THR A 50 -0.58 -10.82 -9.21
N GLN A 51 0.42 -11.51 -9.77
CA GLN A 51 0.35 -12.96 -9.99
C GLN A 51 0.18 -13.76 -8.69
N ALA A 52 0.54 -13.18 -7.54
CA ALA A 52 0.39 -13.80 -6.22
C ALA A 52 -0.84 -13.28 -5.45
N GLY A 53 -1.84 -12.74 -6.17
CA GLY A 53 -3.05 -12.14 -5.60
C GLY A 53 -2.90 -10.66 -5.26
N LEU A 54 -3.89 -10.12 -4.54
CA LEU A 54 -3.90 -8.74 -4.09
C LEU A 54 -2.80 -8.52 -3.05
N ARG A 55 -2.00 -7.48 -3.27
CA ARG A 55 -0.88 -7.11 -2.42
C ARG A 55 -0.97 -5.67 -1.96
N ALA A 56 -0.43 -5.35 -0.79
CA ALA A 56 -0.46 -4.02 -0.23
C ALA A 56 0.86 -3.55 0.42
N VAL A 57 1.04 -2.23 0.41
CA VAL A 57 1.87 -1.49 1.35
C VAL A 57 0.99 -0.52 2.11
N VAL A 58 1.31 -0.29 3.38
CA VAL A 58 0.50 0.56 4.25
C VAL A 58 1.28 1.80 4.71
N ASN A 59 0.62 2.94 4.81
CA ASN A 59 1.17 4.15 5.40
C ASN A 59 1.16 4.04 6.92
N VAL A 60 2.35 3.93 7.52
CA VAL A 60 2.59 3.83 8.96
C VAL A 60 1.98 5.00 9.72
N ASN A 61 1.88 6.18 9.10
CA ASN A 61 1.32 7.36 9.76
C ASN A 61 -0.18 7.24 10.02
N SER A 62 -0.86 6.24 9.44
CA SER A 62 -2.28 5.96 9.67
C SER A 62 -2.52 5.07 10.90
N PHE A 63 -1.47 4.58 11.56
CA PHE A 63 -1.58 3.75 12.77
C PHE A 63 -1.57 4.61 14.04
N ASP A 64 -2.33 4.17 15.04
CA ASP A 64 -2.26 4.75 16.39
C ASP A 64 -0.88 4.51 17.01
N ASP A 65 -0.36 3.28 16.88
CA ASP A 65 0.94 2.85 17.39
C ASP A 65 2.11 3.17 16.44
N ARG A 66 1.96 4.17 15.56
CA ARG A 66 2.99 4.58 14.58
C ARG A 66 4.37 4.90 15.16
N ALA A 67 4.47 5.11 16.47
CA ALA A 67 5.71 5.34 17.20
C ALA A 67 6.54 4.05 17.39
N MET A 68 5.92 2.88 17.33
CA MET A 68 6.61 1.58 17.42
C MET A 68 7.45 1.27 16.17
N PHE A 69 7.16 1.94 15.05
CA PHE A 69 7.91 1.82 13.81
C PHE A 69 9.16 2.72 13.86
N THR A 70 10.22 2.19 14.48
CA THR A 70 11.48 2.90 14.76
C THR A 70 12.53 2.77 13.68
N ARG A 71 12.37 1.84 12.72
CA ARG A 71 13.31 1.68 11.61
C ARG A 71 13.25 2.91 10.70
N ASP A 72 14.42 3.43 10.36
CA ASP A 72 14.54 4.53 9.41
C ASP A 72 14.04 4.10 8.02
N PRO A 73 13.25 4.96 7.34
CA PRO A 73 12.78 4.66 6.00
C PRO A 73 13.96 4.62 5.03
N GLU A 74 14.16 3.49 4.38
CA GLU A 74 15.14 3.34 3.30
C GLU A 74 14.60 4.00 2.03
N PRO A 75 15.31 4.99 1.44
CA PRO A 75 14.94 5.54 0.15
C PRO A 75 15.04 4.45 -0.90
N MET A 76 13.98 4.27 -1.68
CA MET A 76 13.96 3.29 -2.75
C MET A 76 13.94 4.00 -4.10
N ASP A 77 14.96 3.75 -4.92
CA ASP A 77 15.00 4.16 -6.32
C ASP A 77 14.52 3.02 -7.22
N TYR A 78 13.56 3.32 -8.08
CA TYR A 78 12.93 2.36 -9.00
C TYR A 78 12.89 2.87 -10.44
N ASP A 79 13.69 3.89 -10.75
CA ASP A 79 13.77 4.45 -12.09
C ASP A 79 14.36 3.42 -13.06
N GLY A 80 13.75 3.31 -14.25
CA GLY A 80 14.12 2.32 -15.27
C GLY A 80 13.54 0.90 -15.09
N GLU A 81 12.81 0.60 -14.01
CA GLU A 81 12.14 -0.70 -13.84
C GLU A 81 10.95 -0.84 -14.81
N THR A 82 10.88 -1.93 -15.57
CA THR A 82 9.72 -2.23 -16.41
C THR A 82 8.48 -2.51 -15.56
N THR A 83 7.29 -2.28 -16.10
CA THR A 83 6.01 -2.63 -15.44
C THR A 83 5.98 -4.08 -14.96
N GLN A 84 6.50 -5.01 -15.76
CA GLN A 84 6.51 -6.43 -15.40
C GLN A 84 7.46 -6.74 -14.25
N ALA A 85 8.67 -6.17 -14.25
CA ALA A 85 9.62 -6.33 -13.15
C ALA A 85 9.04 -5.77 -11.83
N ARG A 86 8.37 -4.62 -11.92
CA ARG A 86 7.70 -3.98 -10.79
C ARG A 86 6.60 -4.86 -10.17
N LEU A 87 5.74 -5.45 -10.99
CA LEU A 87 4.68 -6.35 -10.50
C LEU A 87 5.26 -7.63 -9.87
N LYS A 88 6.31 -8.23 -10.46
CA LYS A 88 6.99 -9.39 -9.87
C LYS A 88 7.59 -9.06 -8.51
N ARG A 89 8.28 -7.93 -8.39
CA ARG A 89 8.87 -7.48 -7.13
C ARG A 89 7.82 -7.23 -6.06
N ARG A 90 6.70 -6.58 -6.42
CA ARG A 90 5.57 -6.35 -5.50
C ARG A 90 4.94 -7.67 -5.04
N ALA A 91 4.76 -8.64 -5.95
CA ALA A 91 4.24 -9.96 -5.60
C ALA A 91 5.07 -10.66 -4.50
N VAL A 92 6.38 -10.41 -4.46
CA VAL A 92 7.31 -10.97 -3.46
C VAL A 92 7.40 -10.11 -2.20
N ARG A 93 7.51 -8.78 -2.33
CA ARG A 93 7.85 -7.88 -1.21
C ARG A 93 6.65 -7.28 -0.49
N TRP A 94 5.47 -7.23 -1.11
CA TRP A 94 4.29 -6.61 -0.51
C TRP A 94 3.48 -7.65 0.28
N MET A 95 2.77 -7.17 1.32
CA MET A 95 1.88 -8.00 2.15
C MET A 95 0.74 -8.56 1.29
N PRO A 96 0.34 -9.83 1.44
CA PRO A 96 -1.03 -10.25 1.10
C PRO A 96 -2.06 -9.26 1.65
N ALA A 97 -3.12 -9.00 0.89
CA ALA A 97 -4.11 -7.99 1.26
C ALA A 97 -5.55 -8.52 1.19
N ARG A 98 -6.38 -8.06 2.13
CA ARG A 98 -7.84 -8.26 2.13
C ARG A 98 -8.55 -6.92 2.37
N LEU A 99 -9.47 -6.59 1.48
CA LEU A 99 -10.35 -5.42 1.61
C LEU A 99 -11.75 -5.90 1.93
N HIS A 100 -12.25 -5.55 3.11
CA HIS A 100 -13.55 -6.00 3.62
C HIS A 100 -14.66 -5.06 3.18
N ARG A 101 -14.99 -5.11 1.88
CA ARG A 101 -16.01 -4.27 1.21
C ARG A 101 -17.44 -4.73 1.45
#